data_AF-A0A4R7NHQ3-F1
#
_entry.id   AF-A0A4R7NHQ3-F1
#
_cell.length_a   1.000
_cell.length_b   1.000
_cell.length_c   1.000
_cell.angle_alpha   90.00
_cell.angle_beta   90.00
_cell.angle_gamma   90.00
#
_symmetry.space_group_name_H-M   'P 1'
#
loop_
_entity.id
_entity.type
_entity.pdbx_description
1 polymer ?
#
loop_
_entity_poly.entity_id
_entity_poly.type
_entity_poly.pdbx_seq_one_letter_code
_entity_poly.pdbx_strand_id
1 'polypeptide(L)' 'MFRRVGFGLLGVLVLAAVVVPYTLLRDVQAWYGSMLFWAGIGLAVIVLNLLVTAAFKEK' A
#
# COMPACT_ATOMS: atom_id res chain seq x y z
N MET A 1 -10.28 16.94 5.33
CA MET A 1 -9.82 16.52 3.98
C MET A 1 -8.84 15.34 4.04
N PHE A 2 -7.80 15.42 4.87
CA PHE A 2 -6.72 14.43 4.99
C PHE A 2 -7.20 12.97 5.22
N ARG A 3 -8.25 12.75 6.00
CA ARG A 3 -8.77 11.41 6.32
C ARG A 3 -9.39 10.70 5.10
N ARG A 4 -10.19 11.40 4.29
CA ARG A 4 -10.78 10.82 3.06
C ARG A 4 -9.69 10.48 2.04
N VAL A 5 -8.69 11.35 1.91
CA VAL A 5 -7.52 11.10 1.06
C VAL A 5 -6.70 9.92 1.56
N GLY A 6 -6.48 9.81 2.87
CA GLY A 6 -5.75 8.68 3.46
C GLY A 6 -6.43 7.32 3.27
N PHE A 7 -7.75 7.24 3.48
CA PHE A 7 -8.50 6.02 3.17
C PHE A 7 -8.52 5.71 1.67
N GLY A 8 -8.62 6.72 0.81
CA GLY A 8 -8.52 6.55 -0.65
C GLY A 8 -7.16 6.01 -1.07
N LEU A 9 -6.07 6.54 -0.52
CA LEU A 9 -4.70 6.08 -0.79
C LEU A 9 -4.48 4.64 -0.30
N LEU A 10 -4.99 4.28 0.89
CA LEU A 10 -4.98 2.89 1.36
C LEU A 10 -5.71 1.96 0.40
N GLY A 11 -6.89 2.37 -0.09
CA GLY A 11 -7.65 1.60 -1.09
C GLY A 11 -6.87 1.40 -2.39
N VAL A 12 -6.23 2.45 -2.91
CA VAL A 12 -5.35 2.36 -4.10
C VAL A 12 -4.18 1.42 -3.84
N LEU A 13 -3.60 1.45 -2.64
CA LEU A 13 -2.48 0.58 -2.28
C LEU A 13 -2.89 -0.91 -2.25
N VAL A 14 -4.07 -1.21 -1.72
CA VAL A 14 -4.65 -2.55 -1.73
C VAL A 14 -4.90 -3.02 -3.17
N LEU A 15 -5.45 -2.16 -4.02
CA LEU A 15 -5.63 -2.49 -5.44
C LEU A 15 -4.29 -2.74 -6.13
N ALA A 16 -3.26 -1.93 -5.86
CA ALA A 16 -1.93 -2.13 -6.41
C ALA A 16 -1.31 -3.46 -5.95
N ALA A 17 -1.49 -3.84 -4.69
CA ALA A 17 -1.01 -5.10 -4.13
C ALA A 17 -1.63 -6.34 -4.80
N VAL A 18 -2.81 -6.20 -5.42
CA VAL A 18 -3.43 -7.27 -6.22
C VAL A 18 -3.06 -7.12 -7.70
N VAL A 19 -3.27 -5.96 -8.29
CA VAL A 19 -3.12 -5.76 -9.74
C VAL A 19 -1.67 -5.95 -10.18
N VAL A 20 -0.69 -5.36 -9.49
CA VAL A 20 0.72 -5.38 -9.91
C VAL A 20 1.31 -6.78 -10.02
N PRO A 21 1.20 -7.68 -9.01
CA PRO A 21 1.75 -9.03 -9.13
C PRO A 21 1.08 -9.87 -10.22
N TYR A 22 -0.24 -9.71 -10.42
CA TYR A 22 -0.99 -10.53 -11.38
C TYR A 22 -1.05 -9.94 -12.80
N THR A 23 -0.52 -8.74 -13.03
CA THR A 23 -0.49 -8.10 -14.35
C THR A 23 0.93 -7.72 -14.76
N LEU A 24 1.51 -6.72 -14.11
CA LEU A 24 2.80 -6.11 -14.46
C LEU A 24 4.00 -7.03 -14.17
N LEU A 25 3.92 -7.82 -13.10
CA LEU A 25 4.97 -8.78 -12.73
C LEU A 25 4.63 -10.21 -13.16
N ARG A 26 3.62 -10.41 -14.00
CA ARG A 26 3.14 -11.74 -14.41
C ARG A 26 4.24 -12.59 -15.06
N ASP A 27 5.08 -11.98 -15.90
CA ASP A 27 6.13 -12.67 -16.63
C ASP A 27 7.47 -12.70 -15.88
N VAL A 28 7.51 -12.13 -14.68
CA VAL A 28 8.68 -12.19 -13.79
C VAL A 28 8.68 -13.56 -13.11
N GLN A 29 9.19 -14.54 -13.87
CA GLN A 29 9.13 -15.98 -13.57
C GLN A 29 9.74 -16.35 -12.21
N ALA A 30 10.66 -15.53 -11.70
CA ALA A 30 11.22 -15.68 -10.38
C ALA A 30 10.95 -14.42 -9.56
N TRP A 31 10.28 -14.58 -8.42
CA TRP A 31 9.84 -13.56 -7.48
C TRP A 31 10.97 -12.66 -6.90
N TYR A 32 12.15 -12.58 -7.51
CA TYR A 32 13.25 -11.69 -7.09
C TYR A 32 12.84 -10.22 -7.01
N GLY A 33 11.97 -9.74 -7.92
CA GLY A 33 11.41 -8.38 -7.86
C GLY A 33 10.28 -8.20 -6.84
N SER A 34 9.73 -9.30 -6.32
CA SER A 34 8.60 -9.26 -5.39
C SER A 34 9.01 -8.76 -4.01
N MET A 35 10.24 -9.05 -3.54
CA MET A 35 10.70 -8.59 -2.22
C MET A 35 10.70 -7.07 -2.12
N LEU A 36 11.24 -6.36 -3.11
CA LEU A 36 11.28 -4.89 -3.11
C LEU A 36 9.87 -4.29 -3.22
N PHE A 37 9.04 -4.87 -4.09
CA PHE A 37 7.64 -4.45 -4.24
C PHE A 37 6.86 -4.63 -2.93
N TRP A 38 6.89 -5.81 -2.32
CA TRP A 38 6.20 -6.11 -1.08
C TRP A 38 6.72 -5.30 0.11
N ALA A 39 8.05 -5.08 0.19
CA ALA A 39 8.63 -4.21 1.20
C ALA A 39 8.15 -2.75 1.04
N GLY A 40 8.09 -2.25 -0.20
CA GLY A 40 7.58 -0.91 -0.50
C GLY A 40 6.09 -0.75 -0.17
N ILE A 41 5.26 -1.72 -0.57
CA ILE A 41 3.83 -1.76 -0.21
C ILE A 41 3.67 -1.76 1.31
N GLY A 42 4.39 -2.64 2.02
CA GLY A 42 4.33 -2.71 3.49
C GLY A 42 4.70 -1.39 4.16
N LEU A 43 5.81 -0.77 3.75
CA LEU A 43 6.25 0.52 4.28
C LEU A 43 5.20 1.62 4.03
N ALA A 44 4.63 1.67 2.82
CA ALA A 44 3.60 2.64 2.48
C ALA A 44 2.31 2.45 3.30
N VAL A 45 1.89 1.20 3.57
CA VAL A 45 0.76 0.92 4.47
C VAL A 45 1.03 1.44 5.87
N ILE A 46 2.23 1.22 6.42
CA ILE A 46 2.60 1.66 7.77
C ILE A 46 2.55 3.19 7.85
N VAL A 47 3.19 3.89 6.91
CA VAL A 47 3.21 5.37 6.88
C VAL A 47 1.79 5.93 6.76
N LEU A 48 0.98 5.39 5.84
CA LEU A 48 -0.41 5.85 5.68
C LEU A 48 -1.24 5.58 6.93
N ASN A 49 -1.06 4.44 7.59
CA ASN A 49 -1.74 4.15 8.85
C ASN A 49 -1.33 5.12 9.94
N LEU A 50 -0.03 5.43 10.09
CA LEU A 50 0.43 6.42 11.06
C LEU A 50 -0.19 7.80 10.78
N LEU A 51 -0.22 8.25 9.53
CA LEU A 51 -0.79 9.54 9.14
C LEU A 51 -2.31 9.61 9.35
N VAL A 52 -3.03 8.55 8.99
CA VAL A 52 -4.49 8.47 9.19
C VAL A 52 -4.81 8.37 10.68
N THR A 53 -3.98 7.65 11.43
CA THR A 53 -4.26 7.30 12.84
C THR A 53 -3.82 8.39 13.81
N ALA A 54 -2.77 9.15 13.49
CA ALA A 54 -2.33 10.31 14.28
C ALA A 54 -3.39 11.41 14.40
N ALA A 55 -4.38 11.42 13.48
CA ALA A 55 -5.52 12.32 13.53
C ALA A 55 -6.68 11.80 14.42
N PHE A 56 -6.62 10.56 14.93
CA PHE A 56 -7.55 10.08 15.96
C PHE A 56 -7.09 10.64 17.31
N LYS A 57 -7.67 11.78 17.70
CA LYS A 57 -7.66 12.20 19.09
C LYS A 57 -8.65 11.29 19.83
N GLU A 58 -8.15 10.49 20.77
CA GLU A 58 -8.97 9.79 21.76
C GLU A 58 -9.88 10.82 22.44
N LYS A 59 -11.19 10.53 22.52
CA LYS A 59 -12.16 11.43 23.16
C LYS A 59 -12.16 11.20 24.66
#